data_AF-A0A9N9HEQ4-F1
#
_entry.id   AF-A0A9N9HEQ4-F1
#
_cell.length_a   1.000
_cell.length_b   1.000
_cell.length_c   1.000
_cell.angle_alpha   90.00
_cell.angle_beta   90.00
_cell.angle_gamma   90.00
#
_symmetry.space_group_name_H-M   'P 1'
#
loop_
_entity.id
_entity.type
_entity.pdbx_description
1 polymer ?
#
loop_
_entity_poly.entity_id
_entity_poly.type
_entity_poly.pdbx_seq_one_letter_code
_entity_poly.pdbx_strand_id
1 'polypeptide(L)'
;MFWKLRIVKGSAGGYKRSRKGLYKVVLKTLSNSECSSDFLKEFNSYIKCKSELEVYWITQDNKKQYLIVFQYANKEDLYKSLKESPGELDFDTSSSYNII
;
A
#
# COMPACT_ATOMS: atom_id res chain seq x y z
N MET A 1 -5.87 11.77 3.09
CA MET A 1 -4.76 12.17 3.98
C MET A 1 -3.51 12.31 3.13
N PHE A 2 -2.73 13.39 3.30
CA PHE A 2 -1.51 13.64 2.52
C PHE A 2 -0.28 13.55 3.41
N TRP A 3 0.73 12.79 2.99
CA TRP A 3 1.96 12.57 3.75
C TRP A 3 3.18 13.14 3.02
N LYS A 4 4.13 13.67 3.80
CA LYS A 4 5.40 14.18 3.29
C LYS A 4 6.49 13.12 3.47
N LEU A 5 6.83 12.44 2.39
CA LEU A 5 7.83 11.36 2.42
C LEU A 5 9.26 11.93 2.37
N ARG A 6 10.13 11.47 3.28
CA ARG A 6 11.57 11.75 3.23
C ARG A 6 12.28 10.53 2.64
N ILE A 7 13.04 10.75 1.57
CA ILE A 7 13.82 9.69 0.93
C ILE A 7 15.28 9.92 1.27
N VAL A 8 15.94 8.90 1.80
CA VAL A 8 17.37 8.89 2.06
C VAL A 8 17.98 7.84 1.15
N LYS A 9 18.86 8.26 0.23
CA LYS A 9 19.65 7.34 -0.59
C LYS A 9 21.09 7.38 -0.12
N GLY A 10 21.64 6.22 0.26
CA GLY A 10 23.05 6.08 0.59
C GLY A 10 23.86 5.68 -0.63
N SER A 11 25.02 6.31 -0.84
CA SER A 11 26.07 5.87 -1.77
C SER A 11 27.43 5.93 -1.08
N ALA A 12 28.46 5.32 -1.68
CA ALA A 12 29.80 5.22 -1.10
C ALA A 12 30.44 6.58 -0.71
N GLY A 13 29.92 7.70 -1.22
CA GLY A 13 30.37 9.07 -0.92
C GLY A 13 29.46 9.88 0.01
N GLY A 14 28.43 9.28 0.62
CA GLY A 14 27.55 9.94 1.61
C GLY A 14 26.06 9.70 1.41
N TYR A 15 25.24 10.45 2.14
CA TYR A 15 23.78 10.32 2.10
C TYR A 15 23.14 11.52 1.41
N LYS A 16 22.37 11.27 0.33
CA LYS A 16 21.54 12.30 -0.31
C LYS A 16 20.13 12.24 0.26
N ARG A 17 19.72 13.34 0.91
CA ARG A 17 18.37 13.51 1.46
C ARG A 17 17.52 14.27 0.45
N SER A 18 16.38 13.72 0.08
CA SER A 18 15.39 14.42 -0.75
C SER A 18 14.00 14.35 -0.12
N ARG A 19 13.14 15.28 -0.53
CA ARG A 19 11.72 15.29 -0.19
C ARG A 19 10.94 15.25 -1.48
N LYS A 20 10.06 14.27 -1.63
CA LYS A 20 9.07 14.28 -2.71
C LYS A 20 7.79 14.94 -2.16
N GLY A 21 6.95 15.45 -3.06
CA GLY A 21 5.74 16.21 -2.72
C GLY A 21 4.75 15.43 -1.84
N LEU A 22 3.61 16.05 -1.55
CA LEU A 22 2.54 15.41 -0.79
C LEU A 22 2.04 14.17 -1.54
N TYR A 23 2.16 12.99 -0.92
CA TYR A 23 1.59 11.76 -1.44
C TYR A 23 0.22 11.54 -0.83
N LYS A 24 -0.76 11.25 -1.69
CA LYS A 24 -2.01 10.64 -1.26
C LYS A 24 -1.70 9.18 -0.93
N VAL A 25 -2.09 8.74 0.26
CA VAL A 25 -1.81 7.39 0.77
C VAL A 25 -3.04 6.81 1.44
N VAL A 26 -3.08 5.49 1.53
CA VAL A 26 -4.04 4.74 2.33
C VAL A 26 -3.33 4.17 3.54
N LEU A 27 -3.98 4.24 4.70
CA LEU A 27 -3.51 3.60 5.92
C LEU A 27 -4.39 2.39 6.20
N LYS A 28 -3.77 1.22 6.37
CA LYS A 28 -4.45 0.01 6.83
C LYS A 28 -4.04 -0.29 8.26
N THR A 29 -5.00 -0.29 9.16
CA THR A 29 -4.87 -0.81 10.53
C THR A 29 -4.88 -2.32 10.50
N LEU A 30 -3.93 -2.97 11.18
CA LEU A 30 -3.96 -4.42 11.36
C LEU A 30 -4.52 -4.76 12.74
N SER A 31 -5.56 -5.59 12.75
CA SER A 31 -6.28 -6.04 13.95
C SER A 31 -5.39 -6.80 14.93
N ASN A 32 -4.29 -7.39 14.45
CA ASN A 32 -3.38 -8.20 15.26
C ASN A 32 -2.10 -7.44 15.66
N SER A 33 -2.11 -6.11 15.62
CA SER A 33 -0.92 -5.31 15.92
C SER A 33 -0.44 -5.40 17.37
N GLU A 34 -1.25 -5.94 18.29
CA GLU A 34 -0.87 -6.22 19.68
C GLU A 34 0.02 -7.46 19.82
N CYS A 35 -0.06 -8.41 18.88
CA CYS A 35 0.83 -9.59 18.81
C CYS A 35 2.04 -9.29 17.92
N SER A 36 3.16 -8.96 18.57
CA SER A 36 4.32 -8.25 17.99
C SER A 36 4.96 -8.82 16.71
N SER A 37 4.74 -10.10 16.36
CA SER A 37 5.37 -10.73 15.19
C SER A 37 4.43 -11.07 14.04
N ASP A 38 3.12 -11.19 14.29
CA ASP A 38 2.17 -11.59 13.24
C ASP A 38 1.91 -10.46 12.24
N PHE A 39 1.94 -9.20 12.71
CA PHE A 39 1.95 -8.02 11.83
C PHE A 39 3.10 -8.07 10.82
N LEU A 40 4.30 -8.50 11.24
CA LEU A 40 5.47 -8.57 10.35
C LEU A 40 5.31 -9.67 9.30
N LYS A 41 4.61 -10.77 9.62
CA LYS A 41 4.27 -11.80 8.63
C LYS A 41 3.34 -11.25 7.56
N GLU A 42 2.30 -10.51 7.95
CA GLU A 42 1.37 -9.87 7.02
C GLU A 42 2.06 -8.78 6.19
N PHE A 43 2.91 -7.96 6.82
CA PHE A 43 3.72 -6.99 6.08
C PHE A 43 4.65 -7.65 5.06
N ASN A 44 5.35 -8.71 5.47
CA ASN A 44 6.21 -9.46 4.56
C ASN A 44 5.42 -10.14 3.43
N SER A 45 4.18 -10.58 3.67
CA SER A 45 3.36 -11.13 2.60
C SER A 45 2.97 -10.04 1.59
N TYR A 46 2.67 -8.81 2.02
CA TYR A 46 2.43 -7.70 1.10
C TYR A 46 3.66 -7.29 0.29
N ILE A 47 4.87 -7.39 0.86
CA ILE A 47 6.10 -7.09 0.09
C ILE A 47 6.39 -8.20 -0.93
N LYS A 48 6.18 -9.47 -0.54
CA LYS A 48 6.46 -10.63 -1.39
C LYS A 48 5.43 -10.79 -2.50
N CYS A 49 4.17 -10.55 -2.18
CA CYS A 49 3.11 -10.47 -3.16
C CYS A 49 3.34 -9.19 -3.96
N LYS A 50 3.58 -9.29 -5.27
CA LYS A 50 3.63 -8.12 -6.15
C LYS A 50 2.21 -7.59 -6.33
N SER A 51 1.63 -7.06 -5.26
CA SER A 51 0.34 -6.39 -5.33
C SER A 51 0.46 -5.17 -6.24
N GLU A 52 -0.62 -4.86 -6.96
CA GLU A 52 -0.70 -3.63 -7.78
C GLU A 52 -0.52 -2.36 -6.95
N LEU A 53 -0.74 -2.45 -5.63
CA LEU A 53 -0.51 -1.36 -4.70
C LEU A 53 0.91 -1.46 -4.12
N GLU A 54 1.68 -0.39 -4.31
CA GLU A 54 3.00 -0.27 -3.71
C GLU A 54 2.89 -0.05 -2.20
N VAL A 55 3.57 -0.89 -1.42
CA VAL A 55 3.74 -0.68 0.02
C VAL A 55 4.84 0.36 0.22
N TYR A 56 4.51 1.50 0.83
CA TYR A 56 5.50 2.53 1.10
C TYR A 56 6.26 2.26 2.38
N TRP A 57 5.61 2.18 3.54
CA TRP A 57 6.25 2.05 4.86
C TRP A 57 5.31 1.45 5.92
N ILE A 58 5.86 1.20 7.11
CA ILE A 58 5.13 0.91 8.34
C ILE A 58 5.20 2.13 9.26
N THR A 59 4.12 2.41 9.98
CA THR A 59 4.08 3.41 11.05
C THR A 59 3.32 2.87 12.25
N GLN A 60 3.34 3.60 13.37
CA GLN A 60 2.47 3.35 14.52
C GLN A 60 1.57 4.53 14.78
N ASP A 61 0.39 4.26 15.36
CA ASP A 61 -0.48 5.28 15.93
C ASP A 61 -0.10 5.59 17.40
N ASN A 62 -0.86 6.49 18.01
CA ASN A 62 -0.65 6.89 19.40
C ASN A 62 -0.95 5.77 20.41
N LYS A 63 -1.65 4.70 19.98
CA LYS A 63 -1.97 3.51 20.77
C LYS A 63 -0.95 2.38 20.55
N LYS A 64 0.16 2.66 19.84
CA LYS A 64 1.20 1.68 19.45
C LYS A 64 0.68 0.57 18.52
N GLN A 65 -0.45 0.80 17.85
CA GLN A 65 -0.95 -0.09 16.82
C GLN A 65 -0.18 0.15 15.52
N TYR A 66 0.35 -0.92 14.96
CA TYR A 66 1.05 -0.89 13.69
C TYR A 66 0.09 -0.70 12.52
N LEU A 67 0.49 0.15 11.59
CA LEU A 67 -0.22 0.55 10.38
C LEU A 67 0.69 0.33 9.18
N ILE A 68 0.13 -0.16 8.07
CA ILE A 68 0.82 -0.20 6.79
C ILE A 68 0.37 0.98 5.92
N VAL A 69 1.34 1.67 5.32
CA VAL A 69 1.13 2.78 4.40
C VAL A 69 1.21 2.26 2.98
N PHE A 70 0.10 2.35 2.25
CA PHE A 70 0.02 1.97 0.83
C PHE A 70 -0.06 3.19 -0.08
N GLN A 71 0.40 3.02 -1.31
CA GLN A 71 0.04 3.89 -2.40
C GLN A 71 -1.48 4.00 -2.50
N TYR A 72 -1.96 5.23 -2.65
CA TYR A 72 -3.36 5.45 -2.93
C TYR A 72 -3.67 5.15 -4.40
N ALA A 73 -4.55 4.19 -4.66
CA ALA A 73 -5.15 3.98 -5.97
C ALA A 73 -6.51 4.68 -6.05
N ASN A 74 -6.70 5.45 -7.12
CA ASN A 74 -7.99 6.05 -7.48
C ASN A 74 -8.95 5.02 -8.13
N LYS A 75 -8.49 3.79 -8.39
CA LYS A 75 -9.37 2.74 -8.89
C LYS A 75 -10.42 2.50 -7.80
N GLU A 76 -11.70 2.66 -8.17
CA GLU A 76 -12.83 2.36 -7.28
C GLU A 76 -12.67 0.98 -6.65
N ASP A 77 -13.29 0.79 -5.49
CA ASP A 77 -13.39 -0.54 -4.90
C ASP A 77 -14.01 -1.46 -5.95
N LEU A 78 -13.24 -2.44 -6.42
CA LEU A 78 -13.68 -3.38 -7.45
C LEU A 78 -15.02 -4.02 -7.06
N TYR A 79 -15.25 -4.20 -5.76
CA TYR A 79 -16.51 -4.72 -5.26
C TYR A 79 -17.69 -3.77 -5.52
N LYS A 80 -17.48 -2.45 -5.40
CA LYS A 80 -18.51 -1.45 -5.73
C LYS A 80 -18.76 -1.39 -7.23
N SER A 81 -17.71 -1.35 -8.04
CA SER A 81 -17.86 -1.28 -9.50
C SER A 81 -18.55 -2.52 -10.06
N LEU A 82 -18.24 -3.71 -9.56
CA LEU A 82 -18.90 -4.97 -9.94
C LEU A 82 -20.38 -5.03 -9.52
N LYS A 83 -20.72 -4.35 -8.42
CA LYS A 83 -22.09 -4.32 -7.90
C LYS A 83 -22.96 -3.28 -8.61
N GLU A 84 -22.37 -2.18 -9.08
CA GLU A 84 -23.06 -1.07 -9.73
C GLU A 84 -23.24 -1.28 -11.25
N SER A 85 -22.38 -2.08 -11.91
CA SER A 85 -22.55 -2.46 -13.32
C SER A 85 -22.13 -3.93 -13.57
N PRO A 86 -23.02 -4.91 -13.33
CA PRO A 86 -22.71 -6.33 -13.52
C PRO A 86 -22.53 -6.75 -14.99
N GLY A 87 -22.70 -5.83 -15.96
CA GLY A 87 -22.84 -6.15 -17.39
C GLY A 87 -21.81 -5.57 -18.35
N GLU A 88 -20.77 -4.86 -17.88
CA GLU A 88 -19.82 -4.15 -18.76
C GLU A 88 -18.36 -4.52 -18.45
N LEU A 89 -18.11 -5.82 -18.26
CA LEU A 89 -16.75 -6.38 -18.31
C LEU A 89 -16.52 -6.94 -19.71
N ASP A 90 -16.16 -6.05 -20.64
CA ASP A 90 -15.68 -6.48 -21.94
C ASP A 90 -14.39 -7.30 -21.75
N PHE A 91 -14.34 -8.45 -22.43
CA PHE A 91 -13.30 -9.48 -22.30
C PHE A 91 -11.86 -8.96 -22.48
N ASP A 92 -11.67 -7.81 -23.13
CA ASP A 92 -10.36 -7.16 -23.28
C ASP A 92 -9.81 -6.60 -21.95
N THR A 93 -10.68 -6.20 -21.03
CA THR A 93 -10.27 -5.67 -19.72
C THR A 93 -9.81 -6.78 -18.75
N SER A 94 -10.30 -8.01 -18.94
CA SER A 94 -9.94 -9.19 -18.12
C SER A 94 -8.54 -9.73 -18.41
N SER A 95 -7.96 -9.45 -19.58
CA SER A 95 -6.63 -9.98 -19.96
C SER A 95 -5.47 -9.33 -19.20
N SER A 96 -5.69 -8.12 -18.63
CA SER A 96 -4.65 -7.39 -17.89
C SER A 96 -4.54 -7.78 -16.40
N TYR A 97 -5.48 -8.56 -15.87
CA TYR A 97 -5.50 -8.99 -14.48
C TYR A 97 -5.30 -10.51 -14.38
N ASN A 98 -4.14 -11.00 -14.85
CA ASN A 98 -3.68 -12.33 -14.51
C ASN A 98 -3.08 -12.30 -13.10
N ILE A 99 -3.91 -12.62 -12.10
CA ILE A 99 -3.49 -12.89 -10.73
C ILE A 99 -2.97 -14.34 -10.70
N ILE A 100 -1.65 -14.50 -10.57
CA ILE A 100 -0.99 -15.68 -10.00
C ILE A 100 -0.41 -15.26 -8.65
#